data_AF-F2RX56-F1
#
_entry.id   AF-F2RX56-F1
#
_cell.length_a   1.000
_cell.length_b   1.000
_cell.length_c   1.000
_cell.angle_alpha   90.00
_cell.angle_beta   90.00
_cell.angle_gamma   90.00
#
_symmetry.space_group_name_H-M   'P 1'
#
loop_
_entity.id
_entity.type
_entity.pdbx_description
1 polymer ?
#
loop_
_entity_poly.entity_id
_entity_poly.type
_entity_poly.pdbx_seq_one_letter_code
_entity_poly.pdbx_strand_id
1 'polypeptide(L)'
;MLLPAPLSKYVSSLKSLRQKWQSHAASRPEDDKNSLFARLITVFLSTWDLGFTSFGGPPVHFRILHQRFVEGEGVKEKWVDEQTYQELFAICQGLPGPASTKLLFCIALLHAGFIPALLVFFLWCLPGAIGMYVFSLGVQRIGETLPEPVYPLLSGLNSSTVGIIALAAVQLAEKAIKDKLTRILVTLGACAGLCYNALWYFPLLMAVGGIATVVWDGWLHQKIRNFRLNRKRRNTHPEAAEETVAPQSLQTADQQGHGNSSGPQDSTQIRPRRTNAPGSNIQRDQAGLLSNPNQSVEADSPQKHVIRLRVGIIITVIFFASFIAVLVARGVLRTPPLALDLFASMYLAGTVIFGGGPVVIPLLRSYVVDPGWVSGRDFLLGLAIIQAFPGPNFNFAIFLGALALQRSQFPTIFGAILGGLGIFLPGITLAVAVQSFWAVLRKKKWVTDFLRGVNATAVGLVFTAVYRLWEIGYLTPQTTRGQSLGKEPWWVVIAAVTYVESAWFGIPPPVAIVTGAVLGLCWYGAVER
;
A
#
# COMPACT_ATOMS: atom_id res chain seq x y z
N MET A 1 -58.03 17.74 27.06
CA MET A 1 -57.26 18.06 25.83
C MET A 1 -56.14 19.02 26.21
N LEU A 2 -54.91 18.53 26.30
CA LEU A 2 -53.71 19.33 26.59
C LEU A 2 -53.11 19.81 25.26
N LEU A 3 -53.14 21.12 25.02
CA LEU A 3 -52.54 21.75 23.84
C LEU A 3 -50.99 21.82 23.96
N PRO A 4 -50.27 21.75 22.83
CA PRO A 4 -48.83 21.42 22.80
C PRO A 4 -47.91 22.61 23.10
N ALA A 5 -46.68 22.28 23.51
CA ALA A 5 -45.61 23.19 23.91
C ALA A 5 -45.23 24.23 22.82
N PRO A 6 -44.80 25.44 23.21
CA PRO A 6 -44.50 26.51 22.26
C PRO A 6 -43.21 26.22 21.46
N LEU A 7 -43.25 26.57 20.18
CA LEU A 7 -42.17 26.51 19.16
C LEU A 7 -40.82 27.13 19.60
N SER A 8 -40.76 27.83 20.74
CA SER A 8 -39.53 28.45 21.26
C SER A 8 -38.44 27.45 21.67
N LYS A 9 -38.82 26.22 22.09
CA LYS A 9 -37.84 25.16 22.45
C LYS A 9 -37.08 24.59 21.25
N TYR A 10 -37.69 24.57 20.06
CA TYR A 10 -37.01 24.09 18.85
C TYR A 10 -36.05 25.15 18.28
N VAL A 11 -36.42 26.43 18.38
CA VAL A 11 -35.58 27.55 17.92
C VAL A 11 -34.35 27.73 18.82
N SER A 12 -34.47 27.53 20.15
CA SER A 12 -33.32 27.57 21.05
C SER A 12 -32.38 26.38 20.85
N SER A 13 -32.92 25.19 20.57
CA SER A 13 -32.15 23.99 20.22
C SER A 13 -31.34 24.20 18.93
N LEU A 14 -31.96 24.76 17.88
CA LEU A 14 -31.29 25.09 16.62
C LEU A 14 -30.20 26.17 16.78
N LYS A 15 -30.44 27.19 17.61
CA LYS A 15 -29.41 28.20 17.95
C LYS A 15 -28.25 27.57 18.71
N SER A 16 -28.51 26.69 19.67
CA SER A 16 -27.46 25.98 20.43
C SER A 16 -26.64 25.03 19.55
N LEU A 17 -27.27 24.38 18.56
CA LEU A 17 -26.60 23.55 17.55
C LEU A 17 -25.73 24.38 16.62
N ARG A 18 -26.22 25.55 16.19
CA ARG A 18 -25.45 26.51 15.38
C ARG A 18 -24.27 27.07 16.16
N GLN A 19 -24.45 27.36 17.44
CA GLN A 19 -23.40 27.89 18.32
C GLN A 19 -22.35 26.82 18.67
N LYS A 20 -22.77 25.55 18.85
CA LYS A 20 -21.87 24.38 18.92
C LYS A 20 -21.11 24.14 17.63
N TRP A 21 -21.75 24.35 16.48
CA TRP A 21 -21.11 24.23 15.17
C TRP A 21 -20.11 25.36 14.93
N GLN A 22 -20.43 26.60 15.34
CA GLN A 22 -19.54 27.75 15.27
C GLN A 22 -18.35 27.63 16.24
N SER A 23 -18.53 27.10 17.45
CA SER A 23 -17.42 26.82 18.36
C SER A 23 -16.57 25.61 17.92
N HIS A 24 -17.16 24.65 17.22
CA HIS A 24 -16.42 23.60 16.51
C HIS A 24 -15.69 24.10 15.25
N ALA A 25 -16.22 25.12 14.56
CA ALA A 25 -15.54 25.75 13.43
C ALA A 25 -14.35 26.60 13.92
N ALA A 26 -14.49 27.24 15.09
CA ALA A 26 -13.44 28.04 15.74
C ALA A 26 -12.29 27.22 16.34
N SER A 27 -12.35 25.88 16.30
CA SER A 27 -11.27 24.98 16.78
C SER A 27 -10.50 24.28 15.64
N ARG A 28 -10.66 24.75 14.40
CA ARG A 28 -9.84 24.31 13.27
C ARG A 28 -8.48 25.03 13.30
N PRO A 29 -7.38 24.33 12.95
CA PRO A 29 -6.05 24.95 12.83
C PRO A 29 -6.10 26.13 11.85
N GLU A 30 -5.21 27.12 12.02
CA GLU A 30 -5.13 28.37 11.25
C GLU A 30 -4.94 28.23 9.72
N ASP A 31 -4.87 27.00 9.21
CA ASP A 31 -4.73 26.65 7.79
C ASP A 31 -6.04 26.82 6.97
N ASP A 32 -7.17 27.12 7.63
CA ASP A 32 -8.49 27.36 6.99
C ASP A 32 -8.64 28.81 6.46
N LYS A 33 -7.56 29.62 6.42
CA LYS A 33 -7.58 30.99 5.86
C LYS A 33 -7.55 31.02 4.32
N ASN A 34 -7.10 29.94 3.67
CA ASN A 34 -7.13 29.83 2.22
C ASN A 34 -8.50 29.37 1.74
N SER A 35 -9.17 30.20 0.92
CA SER A 35 -10.40 29.82 0.23
C SER A 35 -10.26 28.43 -0.40
N LEU A 36 -11.30 27.61 -0.35
CA LEU A 36 -11.34 26.27 -0.98
C LEU A 36 -10.85 26.33 -2.43
N PHE A 37 -11.13 27.43 -3.12
CA PHE A 37 -10.65 27.70 -4.47
C PHE A 37 -9.12 27.80 -4.56
N ALA A 38 -8.46 28.51 -3.63
CA ALA A 38 -7.00 28.58 -3.58
C ALA A 38 -6.37 27.20 -3.34
N ARG A 39 -6.96 26.40 -2.44
CA ARG A 39 -6.52 25.02 -2.21
C ARG A 39 -6.65 24.15 -3.46
N LEU A 40 -7.77 24.26 -4.19
CA LEU A 40 -7.97 23.54 -5.45
C LEU A 40 -6.95 23.95 -6.51
N ILE A 41 -6.64 25.24 -6.65
CA ILE A 41 -5.63 25.73 -7.59
C ILE A 41 -4.25 25.20 -7.22
N THR A 42 -3.84 25.32 -5.95
CA THR A 42 -2.52 24.84 -5.50
C THR A 42 -2.36 23.36 -5.78
N VAL A 43 -3.39 22.56 -5.46
CA VAL A 43 -3.40 21.12 -5.72
C VAL A 43 -3.39 20.80 -7.21
N PHE A 44 -4.22 21.49 -8.01
CA PHE A 44 -4.25 21.33 -9.46
C PHE A 44 -2.87 21.57 -10.07
N LEU A 45 -2.26 22.73 -9.79
CA LEU A 45 -0.94 23.10 -10.33
C LEU A 45 0.18 22.13 -9.92
N SER A 46 0.02 21.47 -8.76
CA SER A 46 0.99 20.51 -8.24
C SER A 46 0.80 19.08 -8.76
N THR A 47 -0.34 18.75 -9.37
CA THR A 47 -0.72 17.35 -9.68
C THR A 47 -1.21 17.11 -11.10
N TRP A 48 -1.52 18.15 -11.88
CA TRP A 48 -2.16 18.01 -13.19
C TRP A 48 -1.33 17.20 -14.19
N ASP A 49 0.00 17.28 -14.09
CA ASP A 49 0.96 16.61 -14.96
C ASP A 49 1.12 15.12 -14.63
N LEU A 50 0.90 14.73 -13.36
CA LEU A 50 1.15 13.37 -12.88
C LEU A 50 0.38 12.30 -13.66
N GLY A 51 -0.86 12.59 -14.08
CA GLY A 51 -1.68 11.68 -14.90
C GLY A 51 -1.14 11.47 -16.32
N PHE A 52 -0.27 12.35 -16.82
CA PHE A 52 0.34 12.27 -18.15
C PHE A 52 1.80 11.81 -18.11
N THR A 53 2.49 11.99 -16.99
CA THR A 53 3.95 11.77 -16.87
C THR A 53 4.32 10.56 -16.03
N SER A 54 3.40 9.99 -15.25
CA SER A 54 3.71 8.87 -14.35
C SER A 54 3.66 7.53 -15.08
N PHE A 55 4.74 7.19 -15.78
CA PHE A 55 4.92 5.89 -16.41
C PHE A 55 5.62 4.88 -15.47
N GLY A 56 5.46 3.60 -15.75
CA GLY A 56 6.29 2.55 -15.15
C GLY A 56 5.73 1.86 -13.91
N GLY A 57 4.45 2.04 -13.61
CA GLY A 57 3.72 1.24 -12.63
C GLY A 57 4.05 1.56 -11.17
N PRO A 58 3.56 0.75 -10.21
CA PRO A 58 3.55 1.12 -8.79
C PRO A 58 4.91 1.50 -8.20
N PRO A 59 6.01 0.76 -8.41
CA PRO A 59 7.32 1.13 -7.84
C PRO A 59 7.80 2.52 -8.27
N VAL A 60 7.61 2.86 -9.55
CA VAL A 60 7.98 4.16 -10.10
C VAL A 60 7.06 5.24 -9.56
N HIS A 61 5.75 4.99 -9.49
CA HIS A 61 4.80 5.95 -8.94
C HIS A 61 5.15 6.31 -7.49
N PHE A 62 5.51 5.33 -6.64
CA PHE A 62 5.93 5.64 -5.27
C PHE A 62 7.18 6.51 -5.22
N ARG A 63 8.12 6.33 -6.15
CA ARG A 63 9.28 7.21 -6.24
C ARG A 63 8.87 8.62 -6.68
N ILE A 64 8.07 8.74 -7.74
CA ILE A 64 7.58 10.04 -8.24
C ILE A 64 6.83 10.80 -7.14
N LEU A 65 5.93 10.11 -6.41
CA LEU A 65 5.17 10.71 -5.32
C LEU A 65 6.05 11.13 -4.15
N HIS A 66 7.08 10.34 -3.82
CA HIS A 66 8.05 10.68 -2.78
C HIS A 66 8.88 11.91 -3.17
N GLN A 67 9.47 11.93 -4.36
CA GLN A 67 10.26 13.06 -4.86
C GLN A 67 9.42 14.35 -4.91
N ARG A 68 8.19 14.26 -5.42
CA ARG A 68 7.27 15.40 -5.55
C ARG A 68 6.81 15.91 -4.17
N PHE A 69 6.30 15.04 -3.29
CA PHE A 69 5.57 15.48 -2.09
C PHE A 69 6.39 15.48 -0.80
N VAL A 70 7.53 14.79 -0.78
CA VAL A 70 8.45 14.72 0.38
C VAL A 70 9.72 15.52 0.10
N GLU A 71 10.36 15.32 -1.06
CA GLU A 71 11.59 16.03 -1.41
C GLU A 71 11.31 17.45 -1.92
N GLY A 72 10.10 17.69 -2.47
CA GLY A 72 9.63 18.98 -2.94
C GLY A 72 9.99 19.27 -4.40
N GLU A 73 10.34 18.25 -5.19
CA GLU A 73 10.69 18.44 -6.60
C GLU A 73 9.49 18.89 -7.43
N GLY A 74 9.55 20.09 -8.00
CA GLY A 74 8.49 20.59 -8.90
C GLY A 74 7.21 21.06 -8.19
N VAL A 75 7.24 21.29 -6.88
CA VAL A 75 6.18 21.94 -6.11
C VAL A 75 6.75 23.06 -5.25
N LYS A 76 5.92 24.05 -4.92
CA LYS A 76 6.34 25.20 -4.10
C LYS A 76 6.60 24.85 -2.64
N GLU A 77 5.96 23.81 -2.14
CA GLU A 77 5.97 23.43 -0.73
C GLU A 77 5.93 21.91 -0.60
N LYS A 78 6.59 21.39 0.43
CA LYS A 78 6.56 19.97 0.79
C LYS A 78 5.22 19.65 1.45
N TRP A 79 4.57 18.58 0.99
CA TRP A 79 3.23 18.25 1.46
C TRP A 79 3.24 17.36 2.69
N VAL A 80 4.19 16.44 2.76
CA VAL A 80 4.30 15.44 3.83
C VAL A 80 5.77 15.20 4.16
N ASP A 81 6.06 14.93 5.43
CA ASP A 81 7.39 14.52 5.87
C ASP A 81 7.66 13.02 5.58
N GLU A 82 8.91 12.60 5.74
CA GLU A 82 9.32 11.21 5.50
C GLU A 82 8.53 10.22 6.36
N GLN A 83 8.29 10.57 7.63
CA GLN A 83 7.58 9.69 8.55
C GLN A 83 6.12 9.48 8.10
N THR A 84 5.41 10.56 7.80
CA THR A 84 4.02 10.53 7.33
C THR A 84 3.92 9.82 5.99
N TYR A 85 4.87 10.02 5.09
CA TYR A 85 4.93 9.29 3.83
C TYR A 85 5.06 7.78 4.04
N GLN A 86 5.99 7.34 4.89
CA GLN A 86 6.17 5.91 5.20
C GLN A 86 4.93 5.31 5.88
N GLU A 87 4.24 6.09 6.71
CA GLU A 87 2.98 5.68 7.32
C GLU A 87 1.87 5.48 6.30
N LEU A 88 1.65 6.46 5.42
CA LEU A 88 0.67 6.35 4.34
C LEU A 88 1.01 5.24 3.37
N PHE A 89 2.29 5.08 3.03
CA PHE A 89 2.79 4.00 2.19
C PHE A 89 2.46 2.64 2.82
N ALA A 90 2.73 2.45 4.11
CA ALA A 90 2.41 1.22 4.83
C ALA A 90 0.89 0.92 4.84
N ILE A 91 0.05 1.94 5.06
CA ILE A 91 -1.42 1.79 4.98
C ILE A 91 -1.84 1.35 3.58
N CYS A 92 -1.36 2.04 2.55
CA CYS A 92 -1.78 1.81 1.17
C CYS A 92 -1.34 0.44 0.64
N GLN A 93 -0.21 -0.09 1.12
CA GLN A 93 0.27 -1.44 0.83
C GLN A 93 -0.47 -2.51 1.64
N GLY A 94 -0.80 -2.22 2.89
CA GLY A 94 -1.50 -3.15 3.79
C GLY A 94 -2.98 -3.33 3.48
N LEU A 95 -3.57 -2.46 2.65
CA LEU A 95 -4.98 -2.48 2.28
C LEU A 95 -5.18 -2.86 0.81
N PRO A 96 -6.34 -3.41 0.45
CA PRO A 96 -6.62 -3.76 -0.93
C PRO A 96 -6.87 -2.54 -1.82
N GLY A 97 -6.77 -2.73 -3.14
CA GLY A 97 -6.93 -1.73 -4.18
C GLY A 97 -5.62 -1.12 -4.69
N PRO A 98 -5.69 -0.21 -5.68
CA PRO A 98 -4.52 0.38 -6.32
C PRO A 98 -3.65 1.22 -5.36
N ALA A 99 -2.49 0.68 -4.99
CA ALA A 99 -1.65 1.24 -3.93
C ALA A 99 -1.13 2.66 -4.21
N SER A 100 -0.66 2.96 -5.42
CA SER A 100 -0.19 4.31 -5.79
C SER A 100 -1.32 5.35 -5.84
N THR A 101 -2.49 4.98 -6.37
CA THR A 101 -3.67 5.85 -6.38
C THR A 101 -4.15 6.17 -4.96
N LYS A 102 -4.20 5.15 -4.07
CA LYS A 102 -4.56 5.36 -2.65
C LYS A 102 -3.56 6.29 -1.97
N LEU A 103 -2.26 6.09 -2.20
CA LEU A 103 -1.22 6.91 -1.58
C LEU A 103 -1.36 8.38 -1.98
N LEU A 104 -1.48 8.66 -3.28
CA LEU A 104 -1.66 10.01 -3.79
C LEU A 104 -2.95 10.65 -3.23
N PHE A 105 -4.05 9.89 -3.17
CA PHE A 105 -5.30 10.36 -2.57
C PHE A 105 -5.13 10.71 -1.09
N CYS A 106 -4.47 9.85 -0.31
CA CYS A 106 -4.24 10.06 1.12
C CYS A 106 -3.32 11.25 1.40
N ILE A 107 -2.29 11.45 0.58
CA ILE A 107 -1.39 12.62 0.66
C ILE A 107 -2.20 13.91 0.42
N ALA A 108 -2.98 13.97 -0.67
CA ALA A 108 -3.83 15.11 -0.97
C ALA A 108 -4.91 15.35 0.11
N LEU A 109 -5.44 14.27 0.69
CA LEU A 109 -6.43 14.34 1.77
C LEU A 109 -5.86 14.94 3.05
N LEU A 110 -4.60 14.61 3.41
CA LEU A 110 -3.94 15.22 4.56
C LEU A 110 -3.65 16.70 4.33
N HIS A 111 -3.10 17.05 3.16
CA HIS A 111 -2.71 18.42 2.87
C HIS A 111 -3.91 19.34 2.63
N ALA A 112 -4.86 18.93 1.78
CA ALA A 112 -5.85 19.83 1.21
C ALA A 112 -7.31 19.38 1.46
N GLY A 113 -7.50 18.30 2.22
CA GLY A 113 -8.82 17.80 2.57
C GLY A 113 -9.51 17.03 1.45
N PHE A 114 -10.78 16.66 1.68
CA PHE A 114 -11.46 15.65 0.86
C PHE A 114 -11.79 16.11 -0.56
N ILE A 115 -12.25 17.35 -0.74
CA ILE A 115 -12.65 17.85 -2.06
C ILE A 115 -11.44 17.98 -3.00
N PRO A 116 -10.30 18.57 -2.60
CA PRO A 116 -9.10 18.55 -3.43
C PRO A 116 -8.54 17.13 -3.64
N ALA A 117 -8.65 16.22 -2.68
CA ALA A 117 -8.25 14.82 -2.89
C ALA A 117 -9.06 14.13 -4.00
N LEU A 118 -10.37 14.41 -4.10
CA LEU A 118 -11.19 13.95 -5.23
C LEU A 118 -10.70 14.55 -6.56
N LEU A 119 -10.36 15.84 -6.59
CA LEU A 119 -9.79 16.45 -7.80
C LEU A 119 -8.50 15.73 -8.22
N VAL A 120 -7.58 15.47 -7.28
CA VAL A 120 -6.35 14.73 -7.57
C VAL A 120 -6.63 13.33 -8.12
N PHE A 121 -7.61 12.62 -7.57
CA PHE A 121 -8.01 11.32 -8.11
C PHE A 121 -8.43 11.41 -9.59
N PHE A 122 -9.23 12.41 -9.95
CA PHE A 122 -9.63 12.60 -11.33
C PHE A 122 -8.44 13.02 -12.21
N LEU A 123 -7.61 13.98 -11.79
CA LEU A 123 -6.42 14.38 -12.56
C LEU A 123 -5.45 13.21 -12.78
N TRP A 124 -5.31 12.34 -11.79
CA TRP A 124 -4.46 11.15 -11.85
C TRP A 124 -5.02 10.05 -12.77
N CYS A 125 -6.32 9.78 -12.72
CA CYS A 125 -6.93 8.66 -13.45
C CYS A 125 -7.40 9.04 -14.86
N LEU A 126 -7.89 10.27 -15.06
CA LEU A 126 -8.69 10.67 -16.22
C LEU A 126 -7.93 10.64 -17.56
N PRO A 127 -6.65 11.06 -17.66
CA PRO A 127 -5.90 10.95 -18.92
C PRO A 127 -5.80 9.50 -19.43
N GLY A 128 -5.35 8.58 -18.57
CA GLY A 128 -5.28 7.16 -18.90
C GLY A 128 -6.67 6.53 -19.10
N ALA A 129 -7.67 6.97 -18.34
CA ALA A 129 -9.06 6.52 -18.50
C ALA A 129 -9.64 6.87 -19.88
N ILE A 130 -9.46 8.11 -20.32
CA ILE A 130 -9.88 8.57 -21.65
C ILE A 130 -9.15 7.77 -22.72
N GLY A 131 -7.83 7.63 -22.59
CA GLY A 131 -7.03 6.87 -23.54
C GLY A 131 -7.49 5.43 -23.70
N MET A 132 -7.71 4.73 -22.58
CA MET A 132 -8.22 3.36 -22.58
C MET A 132 -9.66 3.25 -23.08
N TYR A 133 -10.51 4.23 -22.80
CA TYR A 133 -11.87 4.27 -23.34
C TYR A 133 -11.87 4.48 -24.86
N VAL A 134 -11.10 5.44 -25.36
CA VAL A 134 -10.94 5.68 -26.81
C VAL A 134 -10.37 4.44 -27.50
N PHE A 135 -9.36 3.80 -26.88
CA PHE A 135 -8.83 2.54 -27.39
C PHE A 135 -9.89 1.43 -27.45
N SER A 136 -10.77 1.34 -26.44
CA SER A 136 -11.89 0.39 -26.46
C SER A 136 -12.82 0.62 -27.66
N LEU A 137 -13.11 1.88 -28.03
CA LEU A 137 -13.94 2.20 -29.19
C LEU A 137 -13.27 1.76 -30.50
N GLY A 138 -11.94 1.84 -30.57
CA GLY A 138 -11.15 1.32 -31.68
C GLY A 138 -11.26 -0.20 -31.79
N VAL A 139 -11.00 -0.92 -30.69
CA VAL A 139 -11.06 -2.39 -30.64
C VAL A 139 -12.44 -2.93 -31.03
N GLN A 140 -13.52 -2.23 -30.64
CA GLN A 140 -14.89 -2.60 -31.01
C GLN A 140 -15.18 -2.57 -32.52
N ARG A 141 -14.37 -1.84 -33.30
CA ARG A 141 -14.49 -1.73 -34.76
C ARG A 141 -13.57 -2.69 -35.51
N ILE A 142 -12.63 -3.33 -34.82
CA ILE A 142 -11.68 -4.27 -35.42
C ILE A 142 -12.34 -5.64 -35.50
N GLY A 143 -12.38 -6.23 -36.71
CA GLY A 143 -12.92 -7.58 -36.94
C GLY A 143 -12.17 -8.64 -36.15
N GLU A 144 -12.75 -9.84 -35.97
CA GLU A 144 -12.15 -10.90 -35.13
C GLU A 144 -10.76 -11.35 -35.62
N THR A 145 -10.53 -11.28 -36.94
CA THR A 145 -9.23 -11.54 -37.58
C THR A 145 -8.42 -10.26 -37.70
N LEU A 146 -7.20 -10.30 -37.18
CA LEU A 146 -6.23 -9.21 -37.32
C LEU A 146 -5.36 -9.45 -38.57
N PRO A 147 -4.76 -8.41 -39.16
CA PRO A 147 -3.69 -8.60 -40.15
C PRO A 147 -2.56 -9.44 -39.57
N GLU A 148 -1.94 -10.30 -40.38
CA GLU A 148 -0.90 -11.25 -39.93
C GLU A 148 0.24 -10.60 -39.11
N PRO A 149 0.82 -9.44 -39.50
CA PRO A 149 1.90 -8.81 -38.74
C PRO A 149 1.50 -8.33 -37.34
N VAL A 150 0.19 -8.16 -37.08
CA VAL A 150 -0.31 -7.68 -35.80
C VAL A 150 -0.21 -8.77 -34.74
N TYR A 151 -0.33 -10.06 -35.08
CA TYR A 151 -0.23 -11.14 -34.09
C TYR A 151 1.17 -11.19 -33.43
N PRO A 152 2.29 -11.14 -34.19
CA PRO A 152 3.63 -11.09 -33.60
C PRO A 152 3.92 -9.77 -32.87
N LEU A 153 3.44 -8.64 -33.39
CA LEU A 153 3.55 -7.33 -32.70
C LEU A 153 2.94 -7.40 -31.29
N LEU A 154 1.71 -7.91 -31.20
CA LEU A 154 1.00 -8.04 -29.92
C LEU A 154 1.63 -9.09 -29.01
N SER A 155 2.10 -10.19 -29.58
CA SER A 155 2.83 -11.22 -28.82
C SER A 155 4.13 -10.66 -28.24
N GLY A 156 4.83 -9.79 -28.98
CA GLY A 156 5.98 -9.04 -28.50
C GLY A 156 5.63 -8.09 -27.35
N LEU A 157 4.55 -7.32 -27.47
CA LEU A 157 4.06 -6.41 -26.41
C LEU A 157 3.67 -7.17 -25.13
N ASN A 158 2.93 -8.28 -25.26
CA ASN A 158 2.51 -9.12 -24.15
C ASN A 158 3.71 -9.79 -23.47
N SER A 159 4.64 -10.33 -24.26
CA SER A 159 5.87 -10.92 -23.74
C SER A 159 6.68 -9.90 -22.92
N SER A 160 6.83 -8.69 -23.45
CA SER A 160 7.49 -7.58 -22.74
C SER A 160 6.77 -7.25 -21.44
N THR A 161 5.45 -7.20 -21.48
CA THR A 161 4.61 -6.99 -20.29
C THR A 161 4.88 -8.04 -19.21
N VAL A 162 5.03 -9.31 -19.58
CA VAL A 162 5.39 -10.38 -18.63
C VAL A 162 6.78 -10.14 -18.03
N GLY A 163 7.76 -9.70 -18.82
CA GLY A 163 9.09 -9.29 -18.35
C GLY A 163 9.05 -8.15 -17.32
N ILE A 164 8.31 -7.07 -17.61
CA ILE A 164 8.12 -5.94 -16.68
C ILE A 164 7.43 -6.36 -15.39
N ILE A 165 6.39 -7.21 -15.51
CA ILE A 165 5.64 -7.70 -14.35
C ILE A 165 6.51 -8.63 -13.48
N ALA A 166 7.36 -9.45 -14.10
CA ALA A 166 8.35 -10.25 -13.39
C ALA A 166 9.35 -9.37 -12.63
N LEU A 167 9.85 -8.28 -13.25
CA LEU A 167 10.71 -7.31 -12.58
C LEU A 167 10.01 -6.65 -11.38
N ALA A 168 8.76 -6.21 -11.56
CA ALA A 168 7.98 -5.63 -10.47
C ALA A 168 7.77 -6.62 -9.31
N ALA A 169 7.55 -7.91 -9.62
CA ALA A 169 7.42 -8.97 -8.61
C ALA A 169 8.70 -9.11 -7.77
N VAL A 170 9.87 -9.13 -8.42
CA VAL A 170 11.18 -9.21 -7.75
C VAL A 170 11.41 -7.97 -6.88
N GLN A 171 11.20 -6.77 -7.41
CA GLN A 171 11.38 -5.52 -6.66
C GLN A 171 10.45 -5.42 -5.44
N LEU A 172 9.19 -5.87 -5.57
CA LEU A 172 8.26 -5.94 -4.45
C LEU A 172 8.69 -6.99 -3.42
N ALA A 173 9.19 -8.14 -3.87
CA ALA A 173 9.68 -9.21 -2.99
C ALA A 173 10.88 -8.74 -2.17
N GLU A 174 11.86 -8.08 -2.79
CA GLU A 174 13.01 -7.51 -2.09
C GLU A 174 12.60 -6.50 -1.01
N LYS A 175 11.60 -5.66 -1.29
CA LYS A 175 11.07 -4.68 -0.32
C LYS A 175 10.22 -5.31 0.79
N ALA A 176 9.50 -6.39 0.48
CA ALA A 176 8.63 -7.08 1.43
C ALA A 176 9.39 -8.04 2.35
N ILE A 177 10.48 -8.65 1.87
CA ILE A 177 11.31 -9.59 2.61
C ILE A 177 12.22 -8.81 3.57
N LYS A 178 11.81 -8.73 4.83
CA LYS A 178 12.57 -8.07 5.90
C LYS A 178 13.27 -9.05 6.83
N ASP A 179 12.80 -10.30 6.86
CA ASP A 179 13.21 -11.33 7.81
C ASP A 179 12.99 -12.74 7.21
N LYS A 180 13.40 -13.77 7.96
CA LYS A 180 13.30 -15.16 7.49
C LYS A 180 11.85 -15.62 7.33
N LEU A 181 10.94 -15.16 8.18
CA LEU A 181 9.53 -15.54 8.10
C LEU A 181 8.87 -14.86 6.89
N THR A 182 9.08 -13.57 6.68
CA THR A 182 8.54 -12.89 5.48
C THR A 182 9.07 -13.51 4.18
N ARG A 183 10.32 -13.98 4.14
CA ARG A 183 10.86 -14.77 3.02
C ARG A 183 10.10 -16.08 2.78
N ILE A 184 9.81 -16.82 3.86
CA ILE A 184 9.02 -18.06 3.79
C ILE A 184 7.60 -17.75 3.29
N LEU A 185 6.96 -16.69 3.79
CA LEU A 185 5.61 -16.30 3.40
C LEU A 185 5.51 -15.88 1.93
N VAL A 186 6.49 -15.13 1.40
CA VAL A 186 6.54 -14.80 -0.03
C VAL A 186 6.65 -16.09 -0.86
N THR A 187 7.54 -17.00 -0.48
CA THR A 187 7.77 -18.25 -1.21
C THR A 187 6.54 -19.17 -1.16
N LEU A 188 5.97 -19.36 0.03
CA LEU A 188 4.75 -20.17 0.20
C LEU A 188 3.56 -19.55 -0.50
N GLY A 189 3.40 -18.22 -0.44
CA GLY A 189 2.34 -17.51 -1.17
C GLY A 189 2.42 -17.74 -2.68
N ALA A 190 3.64 -17.65 -3.24
CA ALA A 190 3.88 -17.94 -4.65
C ALA A 190 3.54 -19.40 -5.01
N CYS A 191 4.11 -20.38 -4.29
CA CYS A 191 3.87 -21.79 -4.54
C CYS A 191 2.38 -22.17 -4.39
N ALA A 192 1.75 -21.70 -3.31
CA ALA A 192 0.35 -21.96 -3.03
C ALA A 192 -0.55 -21.42 -4.15
N GLY A 193 -0.35 -20.16 -4.55
CA GLY A 193 -1.14 -19.55 -5.63
C GLY A 193 -0.97 -20.23 -7.00
N LEU A 194 0.20 -20.85 -7.25
CA LEU A 194 0.41 -21.66 -8.45
C LEU A 194 -0.40 -22.96 -8.40
N CYS A 195 -0.44 -23.63 -7.26
CA CYS A 195 -1.09 -24.93 -7.09
C CYS A 195 -2.63 -24.89 -7.12
N TYR A 196 -3.25 -23.80 -6.66
CA TYR A 196 -4.70 -23.72 -6.57
C TYR A 196 -5.27 -22.40 -7.10
N ASN A 197 -6.25 -22.51 -8.00
CA ASN A 197 -6.86 -21.38 -8.68
C ASN A 197 -8.32 -21.21 -8.23
N ALA A 198 -8.52 -20.54 -7.09
CA ALA A 198 -9.84 -20.10 -6.67
C ALA A 198 -9.79 -18.69 -6.10
N LEU A 199 -10.86 -17.93 -6.35
CA LEU A 199 -10.94 -16.51 -6.00
C LEU A 199 -10.88 -16.25 -4.49
N TRP A 200 -11.49 -17.13 -3.70
CA TRP A 200 -11.47 -17.05 -2.23
C TRP A 200 -10.12 -17.41 -1.63
N TYR A 201 -9.27 -18.09 -2.40
CA TYR A 201 -8.01 -18.64 -1.92
C TYR A 201 -6.97 -17.56 -1.64
N PHE A 202 -6.90 -16.52 -2.47
CA PHE A 202 -5.93 -15.44 -2.30
C PHE A 202 -6.15 -14.63 -1.01
N PRO A 203 -7.37 -14.11 -0.71
CA PRO A 203 -7.63 -13.48 0.59
C PRO A 203 -7.37 -14.39 1.78
N LEU A 204 -7.71 -15.67 1.66
CA LEU A 204 -7.49 -16.63 2.74
C LEU A 204 -5.99 -16.82 3.00
N LEU A 205 -5.19 -17.06 1.98
CA LEU A 205 -3.72 -17.19 2.10
C LEU A 205 -3.11 -15.96 2.77
N MET A 206 -3.55 -14.77 2.36
CA MET A 206 -3.10 -13.52 2.95
C MET A 206 -3.46 -13.40 4.44
N ALA A 207 -4.69 -13.74 4.81
CA ALA A 207 -5.13 -13.77 6.20
C ALA A 207 -4.32 -14.78 7.03
N VAL A 208 -4.08 -15.98 6.48
CA VAL A 208 -3.25 -17.01 7.11
C VAL A 208 -1.81 -16.52 7.30
N GLY A 209 -1.20 -15.88 6.31
CA GLY A 209 0.14 -15.31 6.41
C GLY A 209 0.23 -14.19 7.46
N GLY A 210 -0.81 -13.36 7.55
CA GLY A 210 -0.95 -12.37 8.62
C GLY A 210 -1.00 -13.00 10.01
N ILE A 211 -1.90 -13.97 10.22
CA ILE A 211 -2.05 -14.68 11.50
C ILE A 211 -0.75 -15.41 11.86
N ALA A 212 -0.12 -16.11 10.92
CA ALA A 212 1.13 -16.82 11.12
C ALA A 212 2.23 -15.87 11.62
N THR A 213 2.28 -14.65 11.11
CA THR A 213 3.24 -13.63 11.55
C THR A 213 2.96 -13.17 12.97
N VAL A 214 1.70 -12.95 13.34
CA VAL A 214 1.30 -12.59 14.71
C VAL A 214 1.66 -13.70 15.70
N VAL A 215 1.38 -14.96 15.36
CA VAL A 215 1.66 -16.11 16.21
C VAL A 215 3.18 -16.30 16.38
N TRP A 216 3.95 -16.14 15.29
CA TRP A 216 5.40 -16.24 15.33
C TRP A 216 6.04 -15.17 16.20
N ASP A 217 5.71 -13.89 15.98
CA ASP A 217 6.31 -12.77 16.71
C ASP A 217 5.79 -12.67 18.16
N GLY A 218 4.52 -12.99 18.38
CA GLY A 218 3.88 -12.91 19.69
C GLY A 218 4.26 -14.05 20.62
N TRP A 219 4.14 -15.30 20.17
CA TRP A 219 4.27 -16.47 21.03
C TRP A 219 5.60 -17.20 20.84
N LEU A 220 5.95 -17.53 19.59
CA LEU A 220 7.07 -18.43 19.33
C LEU A 220 8.43 -17.75 19.55
N HIS A 221 8.57 -16.48 19.15
CA HIS A 221 9.81 -15.73 19.33
C HIS A 221 10.14 -15.50 20.81
N GLN A 222 9.12 -15.25 21.64
CA GLN A 222 9.28 -15.14 23.09
C GLN A 222 9.71 -16.48 23.72
N LYS A 223 9.11 -17.59 23.29
CA LYS A 223 9.43 -18.93 23.80
C LYS A 223 10.83 -19.39 23.39
N ILE A 224 11.24 -19.15 22.14
CA ILE A 224 12.59 -19.44 21.65
C ILE A 224 13.64 -18.56 22.34
N ARG A 225 13.33 -17.27 22.56
CA ARG A 225 14.22 -16.36 23.29
C ARG A 225 14.41 -16.81 24.73
N ASN A 226 13.33 -17.14 25.44
CA ASN A 226 13.41 -17.62 26.82
C ASN A 226 14.15 -18.96 26.91
N PHE A 227 13.95 -19.86 25.94
CA PHE A 227 14.69 -21.12 25.87
C PHE A 227 16.19 -20.92 25.59
N ARG A 228 16.55 -20.02 24.66
CA ARG A 228 17.96 -19.66 24.40
C ARG A 228 18.62 -18.98 25.59
N LEU A 229 17.91 -18.10 26.29
CA LEU A 229 18.41 -17.45 27.51
C LEU A 229 18.61 -18.46 28.64
N ASN A 230 17.68 -19.41 28.83
CA ASN A 230 17.86 -20.49 29.80
C ASN A 230 19.03 -21.43 29.43
N ARG A 231 19.21 -21.74 28.14
CA ARG A 231 20.35 -22.54 27.68
C ARG A 231 21.68 -21.80 27.83
N LYS A 232 21.70 -20.48 27.59
CA LYS A 232 22.89 -19.66 27.80
C LYS A 232 23.24 -19.56 29.28
N ARG A 233 22.27 -19.29 30.17
CA ARG A 233 22.44 -19.32 31.64
C ARG A 233 22.94 -20.67 32.15
N ARG A 234 22.44 -21.78 31.57
CA ARG A 234 22.87 -23.15 31.93
C ARG A 234 24.30 -23.46 31.47
N ASN A 235 24.79 -22.80 30.41
CA ASN A 235 26.18 -22.93 29.96
C ASN A 235 27.14 -21.96 30.66
N THR A 236 26.66 -20.87 31.29
CA THR A 236 27.52 -19.93 32.05
C THR A 236 27.76 -20.32 33.50
N HIS A 237 27.02 -21.28 34.06
CA HIS A 237 27.28 -21.84 35.40
C HIS A 237 27.38 -23.37 35.40
N PRO A 238 28.52 -23.96 34.99
CA PRO A 238 28.87 -25.33 35.35
C PRO A 238 29.61 -25.44 36.70
N GLU A 239 30.11 -24.34 37.28
CA GLU A 239 31.22 -24.42 38.24
C GLU A 239 31.00 -23.66 39.57
N ALA A 240 29.76 -23.63 40.07
CA ALA A 240 29.47 -23.05 41.39
C ALA A 240 28.50 -23.89 42.23
N ALA A 241 28.38 -25.20 41.94
CA ALA A 241 27.43 -26.09 42.60
C ALA A 241 28.06 -27.39 43.14
N GLU A 242 29.38 -27.40 43.36
CA GLU A 242 30.06 -28.46 44.12
C GLU A 242 31.09 -27.84 45.08
N GLU A 243 30.60 -27.19 46.13
CA GLU A 243 31.31 -27.18 47.41
C GLU A 243 30.33 -27.60 48.50
N THR A 244 30.19 -28.91 48.61
CA THR A 244 29.54 -29.61 49.70
C THR A 244 30.50 -29.58 50.89
N VAL A 245 30.27 -28.72 51.88
CA VAL A 245 30.88 -28.86 53.21
C VAL A 245 29.77 -29.11 54.23
N ALA A 246 29.99 -30.19 54.97
CA ALA A 246 29.07 -30.95 55.82
C ALA A 246 28.43 -30.17 56.99
N PRO A 247 27.30 -30.67 57.54
CA PRO A 247 26.66 -30.08 58.70
C PRO A 247 27.38 -30.49 59.98
N GLN A 248 27.75 -29.52 60.82
CA GLN A 248 28.12 -29.78 62.21
C GLN A 248 27.17 -29.04 63.17
N SER A 249 26.82 -29.82 64.19
CA SER A 249 25.73 -29.72 65.14
C SER A 249 26.13 -29.03 66.46
N LEU A 250 25.10 -28.68 67.23
CA LEU A 250 25.01 -28.56 68.70
C LEU A 250 25.44 -27.24 69.38
N GLN A 251 24.43 -26.62 70.02
CA GLN A 251 24.33 -26.16 71.44
C GLN A 251 25.62 -25.69 72.12
N THR A 252 25.66 -24.57 72.88
CA THR A 252 24.84 -24.29 74.06
C THR A 252 25.04 -22.83 74.51
N ALA A 253 24.11 -22.34 75.33
CA ALA A 253 24.12 -21.05 76.01
C ALA A 253 25.41 -20.77 76.82
N ASP A 254 25.77 -19.49 76.95
CA ASP A 254 25.90 -18.93 78.30
C ASP A 254 25.87 -17.39 78.36
N GLN A 255 25.47 -16.94 79.53
CA GLN A 255 25.11 -15.60 79.96
C GLN A 255 26.28 -14.61 80.14
N GLN A 256 25.90 -13.33 80.04
CA GLN A 256 26.35 -12.18 80.85
C GLN A 256 27.78 -11.64 80.72
N GLY A 257 27.85 -10.33 80.47
CA GLY A 257 29.03 -9.50 80.68
C GLY A 257 28.79 -8.05 80.25
N HIS A 258 28.43 -7.21 81.21
CA HIS A 258 28.15 -5.76 81.15
C HIS A 258 29.07 -4.88 80.28
N GLY A 259 28.52 -3.75 79.82
CA GLY A 259 29.20 -2.45 79.98
C GLY A 259 29.11 -1.42 78.85
N ASN A 260 28.13 -0.51 79.00
CA ASN A 260 28.20 0.95 78.74
C ASN A 260 28.51 1.59 77.36
N SER A 261 27.50 2.37 76.92
CA SER A 261 27.52 3.80 76.52
C SER A 261 28.23 4.28 75.25
N SER A 262 27.39 4.80 74.33
CA SER A 262 27.47 6.06 73.55
C SER A 262 28.80 6.52 72.92
N GLY A 263 28.73 6.87 71.61
CA GLY A 263 29.82 7.43 70.77
C GLY A 263 30.40 8.78 71.23
N PRO A 264 31.15 9.57 70.42
CA PRO A 264 31.11 9.67 68.94
C PRO A 264 32.50 9.88 68.24
N GLN A 265 32.45 10.10 66.91
CA GLN A 265 33.31 10.98 66.08
C GLN A 265 34.84 10.77 65.95
N ASP A 266 35.24 10.93 64.68
CA ASP A 266 36.38 11.72 64.18
C ASP A 266 37.65 11.03 63.61
N SER A 267 38.13 11.78 62.62
CA SER A 267 39.10 11.59 61.56
C SER A 267 40.58 11.43 61.95
N THR A 268 41.38 10.91 61.02
CA THR A 268 42.83 11.22 60.87
C THR A 268 43.27 10.86 59.43
N GLN A 269 43.60 11.82 58.53
CA GLN A 269 44.91 12.50 58.32
C GLN A 269 45.98 11.53 57.70
N ILE A 270 46.82 11.79 56.67
CA ILE A 270 47.72 12.93 56.34
C ILE A 270 48.23 12.79 54.86
N ARG A 271 48.54 13.92 54.21
CA ARG A 271 49.22 14.11 52.89
C ARG A 271 50.69 14.54 53.10
N PRO A 272 51.64 14.38 52.16
CA PRO A 272 52.16 15.55 51.39
C PRO A 272 52.65 15.13 49.96
N ARG A 273 53.13 15.92 48.98
CA ARG A 273 53.59 17.32 48.85
C ARG A 273 53.57 17.74 47.35
N ARG A 274 53.49 19.06 47.11
CA ARG A 274 53.46 19.84 45.85
C ARG A 274 54.82 20.05 45.15
N THR A 275 54.80 20.57 43.91
CA THR A 275 55.42 21.83 43.37
C THR A 275 55.21 21.84 41.82
N ASN A 276 55.08 22.91 41.02
CA ASN A 276 55.01 24.38 41.12
C ASN A 276 54.35 24.96 39.83
N ALA A 277 53.84 26.19 39.92
CA ALA A 277 53.05 27.03 38.96
C ALA A 277 53.94 27.72 37.86
N PRO A 278 53.58 28.80 37.07
CA PRO A 278 52.41 29.74 37.08
C PRO A 278 51.87 30.28 35.71
N GLY A 279 50.62 30.79 35.63
CA GLY A 279 50.24 32.22 35.44
C GLY A 279 49.46 32.41 34.10
N SER A 280 48.36 33.16 33.93
CA SER A 280 47.98 34.50 34.42
C SER A 280 46.45 34.79 34.38
N ASN A 281 45.96 35.32 35.52
CA ASN A 281 44.91 36.31 35.83
C ASN A 281 43.93 36.87 34.75
N ILE A 282 42.61 36.79 34.98
CA ILE A 282 41.65 37.76 35.62
C ILE A 282 40.93 38.63 34.55
N GLN A 283 39.59 38.55 34.47
CA GLN A 283 38.67 39.67 34.79
C GLN A 283 37.20 39.21 34.65
N ARG A 284 36.42 39.47 35.71
CA ARG A 284 34.96 39.45 35.73
C ARG A 284 34.41 40.54 34.82
N ASP A 285 33.32 40.25 34.11
CA ASP A 285 32.15 41.14 34.15
C ASP A 285 30.87 40.32 33.95
N GLN A 286 30.06 40.33 35.00
CA GLN A 286 28.79 39.65 35.11
C GLN A 286 27.73 40.77 35.14
N ALA A 287 27.15 41.11 33.99
CA ALA A 287 25.91 41.87 33.89
C ALA A 287 25.35 41.76 32.47
N GLY A 288 24.28 40.99 32.28
CA GLY A 288 23.55 40.99 31.01
C GLY A 288 22.82 39.70 30.68
N LEU A 289 21.61 39.57 31.23
CA LEU A 289 20.47 38.87 30.61
C LEU A 289 20.57 37.34 30.48
N LEU A 290 20.01 36.69 31.50
CA LEU A 290 19.30 35.41 31.40
C LEU A 290 18.34 35.42 30.20
N SER A 291 18.73 34.79 29.09
CA SER A 291 17.83 34.40 28.01
C SER A 291 17.62 32.89 28.02
N ASN A 292 16.49 32.50 28.62
CA ASN A 292 15.74 31.24 28.51
C ASN A 292 16.41 30.01 27.84
N PRO A 293 16.52 28.86 28.55
CA PRO A 293 16.77 27.55 27.93
C PRO A 293 15.56 26.97 27.16
N ASN A 294 14.49 27.75 26.95
CA ASN A 294 13.26 27.32 26.28
C ASN A 294 13.19 27.79 24.81
N GLN A 295 14.27 27.60 24.05
CA GLN A 295 14.13 27.36 22.62
C GLN A 295 14.12 25.85 22.41
N SER A 296 13.00 25.24 22.77
CA SER A 296 12.56 24.06 22.04
C SER A 296 12.60 24.44 20.57
N VAL A 297 13.48 23.78 19.81
CA VAL A 297 13.22 23.52 18.39
C VAL A 297 11.75 23.13 18.35
N GLU A 298 10.91 23.98 17.75
CA GLU A 298 9.53 23.66 17.45
C GLU A 298 9.59 22.43 16.55
N ALA A 299 9.57 21.27 17.20
CA ALA A 299 9.30 20.01 16.56
C ALA A 299 7.89 20.17 15.99
N ASP A 300 7.88 20.36 14.68
CA ASP A 300 6.72 20.43 13.81
C ASP A 300 5.61 19.52 14.37
N SER A 301 4.52 20.15 14.79
CA SER A 301 3.42 19.46 15.43
C SER A 301 2.94 18.35 14.48
N PRO A 302 2.82 17.08 14.91
CA PRO A 302 2.41 16.01 14.00
C PRO A 302 1.05 16.39 13.43
N GLN A 303 0.98 16.64 12.11
CA GLN A 303 -0.21 17.03 11.38
C GLN A 303 -1.40 16.22 11.90
N LYS A 304 -2.29 16.87 12.67
CA LYS A 304 -3.45 16.21 13.29
C LYS A 304 -4.32 15.65 12.16
N HIS A 305 -4.38 14.32 12.07
CA HIS A 305 -5.15 13.61 11.05
C HIS A 305 -6.56 14.22 10.89
N VAL A 306 -6.87 14.61 9.66
CA VAL A 306 -8.02 15.43 9.27
C VAL A 306 -9.38 14.77 9.59
N ILE A 307 -9.42 13.45 9.75
CA ILE A 307 -10.66 12.67 9.93
C ILE A 307 -10.78 12.18 11.37
N ARG A 308 -11.89 12.52 12.02
CA ARG A 308 -12.24 12.03 13.36
C ARG A 308 -12.42 10.51 13.33
N LEU A 309 -11.90 9.81 14.34
CA LEU A 309 -12.03 8.35 14.53
C LEU A 309 -13.45 7.81 14.28
N ARG A 310 -14.49 8.52 14.76
CA ARG A 310 -15.90 8.14 14.56
C ARG A 310 -16.29 8.10 13.08
N VAL A 311 -15.80 9.04 12.28
CA VAL A 311 -16.10 9.13 10.85
C VAL A 311 -15.50 7.94 10.12
N GLY A 312 -14.25 7.56 10.42
CA GLY A 312 -13.66 6.38 9.78
C GLY A 312 -14.33 5.07 10.15
N ILE A 313 -14.76 4.88 11.40
CA ILE A 313 -15.55 3.70 11.79
C ILE A 313 -16.86 3.65 11.00
N ILE A 314 -17.55 4.78 10.84
CA ILE A 314 -18.77 4.87 10.03
C ILE A 314 -18.48 4.52 8.56
N ILE A 315 -17.40 5.05 7.98
CA ILE A 315 -16.99 4.73 6.60
C ILE A 315 -16.72 3.22 6.46
N THR A 316 -16.02 2.60 7.42
CA THR A 316 -15.77 1.15 7.42
C THR A 316 -17.07 0.35 7.44
N VAL A 317 -18.01 0.71 8.32
CA VAL A 317 -19.31 0.02 8.43
C VAL A 317 -20.12 0.17 7.14
N ILE A 318 -20.19 1.39 6.59
CA ILE A 318 -20.88 1.66 5.33
C ILE A 318 -20.24 0.88 4.18
N PHE A 319 -18.91 0.83 4.14
CA PHE A 319 -18.17 0.05 3.15
C PHE A 319 -18.58 -1.43 3.19
N PHE A 320 -18.47 -2.09 4.35
CA PHE A 320 -18.84 -3.51 4.46
C PHE A 320 -20.33 -3.75 4.21
N ALA A 321 -21.21 -2.85 4.66
CA ALA A 321 -22.63 -2.92 4.35
C ALA A 321 -22.89 -2.84 2.83
N SER A 322 -22.24 -1.90 2.13
CA SER A 322 -22.35 -1.76 0.68
C SER A 322 -21.78 -2.98 -0.06
N PHE A 323 -20.66 -3.54 0.42
CA PHE A 323 -20.03 -4.72 -0.16
C PHE A 323 -20.91 -5.96 -0.04
N ILE A 324 -21.44 -6.20 1.15
CA ILE A 324 -22.38 -7.30 1.38
C ILE A 324 -23.63 -7.09 0.53
N ALA A 325 -24.21 -5.89 0.52
CA ALA A 325 -25.41 -5.60 -0.27
C ALA A 325 -25.21 -5.86 -1.76
N VAL A 326 -24.10 -5.39 -2.35
CA VAL A 326 -23.79 -5.60 -3.78
C VAL A 326 -23.59 -7.08 -4.10
N LEU A 327 -22.84 -7.82 -3.28
CA LEU A 327 -22.60 -9.25 -3.53
C LEU A 327 -23.84 -10.11 -3.29
N VAL A 328 -24.64 -9.80 -2.27
CA VAL A 328 -25.91 -10.49 -2.02
C VAL A 328 -26.89 -10.20 -3.15
N ALA A 329 -27.01 -8.93 -3.59
CA ALA A 329 -27.86 -8.58 -4.74
C ALA A 329 -27.46 -9.35 -6.00
N ARG A 330 -26.15 -9.46 -6.28
CA ARG A 330 -25.63 -10.28 -7.38
C ARG A 330 -26.00 -11.76 -7.23
N GLY A 331 -25.89 -12.33 -6.02
CA GLY A 331 -26.10 -13.76 -5.79
C GLY A 331 -27.57 -14.20 -5.65
N VAL A 332 -28.47 -13.31 -5.24
CA VAL A 332 -29.90 -13.61 -5.07
C VAL A 332 -30.65 -13.55 -6.40
N LEU A 333 -30.20 -12.71 -7.33
CA LEU A 333 -30.78 -12.63 -8.67
C LEU A 333 -30.35 -13.83 -9.50
N ARG A 334 -31.32 -14.59 -10.03
CA ARG A 334 -31.04 -15.76 -10.91
C ARG A 334 -30.35 -15.37 -12.21
N THR A 335 -30.66 -14.18 -12.72
CA THR A 335 -30.08 -13.57 -13.93
C THR A 335 -29.79 -12.10 -13.63
N PRO A 336 -28.68 -11.78 -12.94
CA PRO A 336 -28.35 -10.40 -12.60
C PRO A 336 -28.17 -9.56 -13.88
N PRO A 337 -28.65 -8.31 -13.90
CA PRO A 337 -28.36 -7.41 -15.02
C PRO A 337 -26.85 -7.29 -15.23
N LEU A 338 -26.39 -7.33 -16.48
CA LEU A 338 -24.96 -7.31 -16.82
C LEU A 338 -24.20 -6.13 -16.18
N ALA A 339 -24.84 -4.95 -16.08
CA ALA A 339 -24.26 -3.79 -15.42
C ALA A 339 -24.00 -4.01 -13.92
N LEU A 340 -24.91 -4.69 -13.22
CA LEU A 340 -24.74 -5.07 -11.81
C LEU A 340 -23.63 -6.11 -11.67
N ASP A 341 -23.60 -7.11 -12.55
CA ASP A 341 -22.61 -8.18 -12.51
C ASP A 341 -21.19 -7.64 -12.80
N LEU A 342 -21.07 -6.72 -13.76
CA LEU A 342 -19.84 -5.98 -14.04
C LEU A 342 -19.40 -5.17 -12.82
N PHE A 343 -20.28 -4.31 -12.29
CA PHE A 343 -19.94 -3.47 -11.14
C PHE A 343 -19.54 -4.32 -9.94
N ALA A 344 -20.31 -5.37 -9.61
CA ALA A 344 -20.03 -6.26 -8.51
C ALA A 344 -18.70 -7.02 -8.69
N SER A 345 -18.38 -7.44 -9.91
CA SER A 345 -17.10 -8.10 -10.22
C SER A 345 -15.92 -7.14 -10.07
N MET A 346 -16.06 -5.89 -10.53
CA MET A 346 -15.03 -4.86 -10.38
C MET A 346 -14.88 -4.39 -8.93
N TYR A 347 -16.00 -4.30 -8.19
CA TYR A 347 -16.04 -3.97 -6.76
C TYR A 347 -15.39 -5.06 -5.91
N LEU A 348 -15.64 -6.32 -6.25
CA LEU A 348 -14.96 -7.48 -5.66
C LEU A 348 -13.46 -7.42 -5.98
N ALA A 349 -13.09 -7.20 -7.25
CA ALA A 349 -11.70 -7.08 -7.66
C ALA A 349 -11.00 -5.99 -6.83
N GLY A 350 -11.53 -4.76 -6.80
CA GLY A 350 -10.96 -3.65 -6.05
C GLY A 350 -10.84 -3.89 -4.53
N THR A 351 -11.67 -4.79 -3.97
CA THR A 351 -11.63 -5.18 -2.55
C THR A 351 -10.65 -6.32 -2.26
N VAL A 352 -10.34 -7.15 -3.25
CA VAL A 352 -9.50 -8.36 -3.09
C VAL A 352 -8.06 -8.13 -3.53
N ILE A 353 -7.81 -7.15 -4.39
CA ILE A 353 -6.48 -6.92 -4.96
C ILE A 353 -5.53 -6.36 -3.91
N PHE A 354 -4.39 -7.02 -3.69
CA PHE A 354 -3.27 -6.48 -2.92
C PHE A 354 -2.00 -6.45 -3.78
N GLY A 355 -1.07 -5.53 -3.49
CA GLY A 355 0.27 -5.56 -4.11
C GLY A 355 0.42 -4.86 -5.48
N GLY A 356 -0.55 -4.06 -5.93
CA GLY A 356 -0.41 -3.22 -7.13
C GLY A 356 -0.97 -3.83 -8.44
N GLY A 357 -0.80 -3.12 -9.55
CA GLY A 357 -1.41 -3.43 -10.86
C GLY A 357 -1.13 -4.81 -11.46
N PRO A 358 0.10 -5.36 -11.34
CA PRO A 358 0.43 -6.65 -11.95
C PRO A 358 -0.39 -7.86 -11.47
N VAL A 359 -0.81 -7.87 -10.21
CA VAL A 359 -1.59 -8.98 -9.60
C VAL A 359 -3.03 -9.00 -10.09
N VAL A 360 -3.51 -7.86 -10.56
CA VAL A 360 -4.92 -7.62 -10.91
C VAL A 360 -5.33 -8.31 -12.19
N ILE A 361 -4.42 -8.35 -13.15
CA ILE A 361 -4.75 -8.65 -14.53
C ILE A 361 -5.29 -10.09 -14.67
N PRO A 362 -4.65 -11.15 -14.11
CA PRO A 362 -5.20 -12.49 -14.20
C PRO A 362 -6.59 -12.62 -13.56
N LEU A 363 -6.83 -11.91 -12.46
CA LEU A 363 -8.13 -11.90 -11.78
C LEU A 363 -9.20 -11.27 -12.66
N LEU A 364 -8.92 -10.11 -13.26
CA LEU A 364 -9.85 -9.44 -14.16
C LEU A 364 -10.19 -10.31 -15.37
N ARG A 365 -9.24 -11.08 -15.90
CA ARG A 365 -9.49 -12.04 -16.97
C ARG A 365 -10.59 -13.04 -16.57
N SER A 366 -10.51 -13.61 -15.37
CA SER A 366 -11.52 -14.55 -14.89
C SER A 366 -12.90 -13.93 -14.68
N TYR A 367 -12.97 -12.60 -14.50
CA TYR A 367 -14.22 -11.88 -14.29
C TYR A 367 -14.90 -11.38 -15.56
N VAL A 368 -14.15 -11.23 -16.66
CA VAL A 368 -14.69 -10.64 -17.89
C VAL A 368 -14.55 -11.55 -19.11
N VAL A 369 -13.53 -12.41 -19.14
CA VAL A 369 -13.28 -13.32 -20.27
C VAL A 369 -13.96 -14.66 -20.03
N ASP A 370 -13.86 -15.24 -18.84
CA ASP A 370 -14.48 -16.54 -18.55
C ASP A 370 -16.02 -16.49 -18.67
N PRO A 371 -16.72 -15.42 -18.23
CA PRO A 371 -18.15 -15.24 -18.51
C PRO A 371 -18.48 -14.88 -19.97
N GLY A 372 -17.47 -14.62 -20.81
CA GLY A 372 -17.64 -14.30 -22.23
C GLY A 372 -18.02 -12.85 -22.55
N TRP A 373 -17.85 -11.91 -21.61
CA TRP A 373 -18.15 -10.49 -21.85
C TRP A 373 -17.11 -9.81 -22.72
N VAL A 374 -15.85 -10.23 -22.60
CA VAL A 374 -14.71 -9.70 -23.35
C VAL A 374 -13.94 -10.88 -23.94
N SER A 375 -13.50 -10.80 -25.20
CA SER A 375 -12.72 -11.88 -25.80
C SER A 375 -11.31 -11.95 -25.19
N GLY A 376 -10.70 -13.14 -25.21
CA GLY A 376 -9.30 -13.31 -24.74
C GLY A 376 -8.32 -12.44 -25.52
N ARG A 377 -8.56 -12.27 -26.82
CA ARG A 377 -7.82 -11.36 -27.70
C ARG A 377 -7.94 -9.91 -27.24
N ASP A 378 -9.15 -9.40 -27.05
CA ASP A 378 -9.36 -7.98 -26.67
C ASP A 378 -8.80 -7.68 -25.29
N PHE A 379 -8.90 -8.65 -24.39
CA PHE A 379 -8.27 -8.59 -23.08
C PHE A 379 -6.75 -8.42 -23.20
N LEU A 380 -6.09 -9.25 -24.02
CA LEU A 380 -4.64 -9.17 -24.24
C LEU A 380 -4.24 -7.89 -24.97
N LEU A 381 -5.03 -7.42 -25.93
CA LEU A 381 -4.85 -6.12 -26.58
C LEU A 381 -4.83 -4.96 -25.57
N GLY A 382 -5.84 -4.90 -24.71
CA GLY A 382 -5.90 -3.86 -23.70
C GLY A 382 -4.79 -3.99 -22.64
N LEU A 383 -4.36 -5.22 -22.33
CA LEU A 383 -3.23 -5.48 -21.44
C LEU A 383 -1.89 -4.97 -22.01
N ALA A 384 -1.62 -5.25 -23.28
CA ALA A 384 -0.42 -4.74 -23.95
C ALA A 384 -0.36 -3.21 -23.92
N ILE A 385 -1.50 -2.56 -24.20
CA ILE A 385 -1.57 -1.11 -24.32
C ILE A 385 -1.53 -0.41 -22.96
N ILE A 386 -2.26 -0.88 -21.94
CA ILE A 386 -2.33 -0.19 -20.64
C ILE A 386 -0.95 -0.01 -19.99
N GLN A 387 -0.02 -0.92 -20.25
CA GLN A 387 1.31 -0.87 -19.67
C GLN A 387 2.19 0.25 -20.24
N ALA A 388 1.83 0.77 -21.43
CA ALA A 388 2.45 1.92 -22.05
C ALA A 388 1.74 3.25 -21.70
N PHE A 389 0.56 3.20 -21.04
CA PHE A 389 -0.17 4.40 -20.63
C PHE A 389 0.35 4.98 -19.32
N PRO A 390 0.33 6.31 -19.16
CA PRO A 390 0.66 6.95 -17.89
C PRO A 390 -0.48 6.78 -16.87
N GLY A 391 -0.10 6.91 -15.60
CA GLY A 391 -1.02 6.84 -14.48
C GLY A 391 -1.35 5.40 -14.08
N PRO A 392 -2.52 5.15 -13.45
CA PRO A 392 -2.79 3.86 -12.85
C PRO A 392 -3.17 2.80 -13.89
N ASN A 393 -2.43 1.67 -13.92
CA ASN A 393 -2.74 0.52 -14.77
C ASN A 393 -4.15 -0.07 -14.51
N PHE A 394 -4.79 0.30 -13.40
CA PHE A 394 -6.17 -0.05 -13.09
C PHE A 394 -7.18 0.62 -14.03
N ASN A 395 -6.78 1.64 -14.79
CA ASN A 395 -7.56 2.18 -15.91
C ASN A 395 -7.89 1.11 -16.97
N PHE A 396 -7.23 -0.05 -16.95
CA PHE A 396 -7.65 -1.22 -17.70
C PHE A 396 -9.10 -1.64 -17.42
N ALA A 397 -9.61 -1.45 -16.20
CA ALA A 397 -11.00 -1.75 -15.87
C ALA A 397 -12.01 -0.88 -16.64
N ILE A 398 -11.61 0.33 -17.06
CA ILE A 398 -12.42 1.25 -17.86
C ILE A 398 -12.58 0.70 -19.28
N PHE A 399 -11.48 0.21 -19.87
CA PHE A 399 -11.50 -0.51 -21.14
C PHE A 399 -12.35 -1.78 -21.08
N LEU A 400 -12.14 -2.62 -20.06
CA LEU A 400 -12.90 -3.86 -19.89
C LEU A 400 -14.39 -3.61 -19.66
N GLY A 401 -14.72 -2.59 -18.86
CA GLY A 401 -16.11 -2.20 -18.62
C GLY A 401 -16.80 -1.70 -19.88
N ALA A 402 -16.10 -0.94 -20.72
CA ALA A 402 -16.62 -0.47 -22.00
C ALA A 402 -16.91 -1.63 -22.98
N LEU A 403 -15.99 -2.60 -23.07
CA LEU A 403 -16.18 -3.79 -23.90
C LEU A 403 -17.27 -4.72 -23.37
N ALA A 404 -17.34 -4.92 -22.05
CA ALA A 404 -18.35 -5.79 -21.45
C ALA A 404 -19.78 -5.34 -21.76
N LEU A 405 -20.04 -4.02 -21.79
CA LEU A 405 -21.36 -3.47 -22.11
C LEU A 405 -21.58 -3.19 -23.60
N GLN A 406 -20.63 -3.51 -24.49
CA GLN A 406 -20.76 -3.26 -25.93
C GLN A 406 -22.02 -3.88 -26.54
N ARG A 407 -22.38 -5.09 -26.11
CA ARG A 407 -23.56 -5.82 -26.60
C ARG A 407 -24.84 -5.53 -25.80
N SER A 408 -24.78 -4.58 -24.86
CA SER A 408 -25.90 -4.24 -23.98
C SER A 408 -26.73 -3.07 -24.52
N GLN A 409 -27.88 -2.81 -23.90
CA GLN A 409 -28.72 -1.64 -24.21
C GLN A 409 -28.11 -0.31 -23.73
N PHE A 410 -27.09 -0.36 -22.86
CA PHE A 410 -26.46 0.82 -22.27
C PHE A 410 -25.29 1.30 -23.14
N PRO A 411 -25.00 2.61 -23.15
CA PRO A 411 -23.84 3.13 -23.87
C PRO A 411 -22.54 2.61 -23.24
N THR A 412 -21.52 2.35 -24.04
CA THR A 412 -20.24 1.79 -23.58
C THR A 412 -19.53 2.65 -22.54
N ILE A 413 -19.73 3.98 -22.59
CA ILE A 413 -19.21 4.90 -21.57
C ILE A 413 -19.76 4.58 -20.17
N PHE A 414 -21.00 4.10 -20.08
CA PHE A 414 -21.59 3.69 -18.81
C PHE A 414 -20.85 2.48 -18.23
N GLY A 415 -20.55 1.49 -19.06
CA GLY A 415 -19.70 0.36 -18.66
C GLY A 415 -18.30 0.79 -18.24
N ALA A 416 -17.71 1.75 -18.94
CA ALA A 416 -16.40 2.32 -18.62
C ALA A 416 -16.39 2.97 -17.22
N ILE A 417 -17.42 3.76 -16.91
CA ILE A 417 -17.61 4.40 -15.61
C ILE A 417 -17.83 3.35 -14.51
N LEU A 418 -18.69 2.35 -14.75
CA LEU A 418 -18.92 1.27 -13.78
C LEU A 418 -17.65 0.48 -13.48
N GLY A 419 -16.85 0.19 -14.51
CA GLY A 419 -15.56 -0.49 -14.36
C GLY A 419 -14.57 0.32 -13.53
N GLY A 420 -14.41 1.61 -13.84
CA GLY A 420 -13.56 2.52 -13.08
C GLY A 420 -14.01 2.68 -11.62
N LEU A 421 -15.29 3.00 -11.39
CA LEU A 421 -15.82 3.16 -10.03
C LEU A 421 -15.71 1.86 -9.24
N GLY A 422 -16.08 0.72 -9.83
CA GLY A 422 -16.01 -0.58 -9.18
C GLY A 422 -14.60 -0.89 -8.69
N ILE A 423 -13.57 -0.66 -9.51
CA ILE A 423 -12.21 -1.06 -9.13
C ILE A 423 -11.50 -0.07 -8.19
N PHE A 424 -11.77 1.24 -8.30
CA PHE A 424 -11.07 2.28 -7.52
C PHE A 424 -11.74 2.61 -6.18
N LEU A 425 -13.07 2.65 -6.14
CA LEU A 425 -13.84 3.08 -4.98
C LEU A 425 -13.59 2.25 -3.71
N PRO A 426 -13.52 0.90 -3.72
CA PRO A 426 -13.34 0.13 -2.49
C PRO A 426 -11.98 0.41 -1.83
N GLY A 427 -10.91 0.45 -2.62
CA GLY A 427 -9.56 0.71 -2.12
C GLY A 427 -9.39 2.11 -1.53
N ILE A 428 -9.92 3.13 -2.21
CA ILE A 428 -9.86 4.52 -1.70
C ILE A 428 -10.69 4.64 -0.42
N THR A 429 -11.90 4.09 -0.40
CA THR A 429 -12.78 4.11 0.78
C THR A 429 -12.11 3.46 1.99
N LEU A 430 -11.49 2.29 1.81
CA LEU A 430 -10.76 1.60 2.87
C LEU A 430 -9.53 2.37 3.34
N ALA A 431 -8.76 2.96 2.42
CA ALA A 431 -7.60 3.78 2.77
C ALA A 431 -8.00 4.98 3.64
N VAL A 432 -9.04 5.72 3.24
CA VAL A 432 -9.59 6.85 3.99
C VAL A 432 -10.10 6.42 5.36
N ALA A 433 -10.80 5.28 5.43
CA ALA A 433 -11.33 4.76 6.68
C ALA A 433 -10.21 4.43 7.67
N VAL A 434 -9.22 3.65 7.25
CA VAL A 434 -8.12 3.19 8.09
C VAL A 434 -7.20 4.33 8.49
N GLN A 435 -6.96 5.30 7.60
CA GLN A 435 -6.16 6.48 7.89
C GLN A 435 -6.65 7.24 9.14
N SER A 436 -7.96 7.29 9.38
CA SER A 436 -8.53 7.98 10.55
C SER A 436 -8.18 7.35 11.90
N PHE A 437 -7.80 6.07 11.92
CA PHE A 437 -7.50 5.32 13.15
C PHE A 437 -6.15 4.60 13.11
N TRP A 438 -5.36 4.83 12.07
CA TRP A 438 -4.05 4.22 11.88
C TRP A 438 -3.12 4.46 13.06
N ALA A 439 -3.08 5.68 13.58
CA ALA A 439 -2.26 6.05 14.74
C ALA A 439 -2.60 5.22 16.00
N VAL A 440 -3.85 4.77 16.16
CA VAL A 440 -4.26 3.89 17.26
C VAL A 440 -3.92 2.44 16.93
N LEU A 441 -4.17 2.03 15.68
CA LEU A 441 -4.02 0.65 15.24
C LEU A 441 -2.54 0.22 15.24
N ARG A 442 -1.63 1.07 14.76
CA ARG A 442 -0.19 0.79 14.67
C ARG A 442 0.52 0.70 16.01
N LYS A 443 -0.06 1.26 17.09
CA LYS A 443 0.48 1.11 18.45
C LYS A 443 0.38 -0.34 18.93
N LYS A 444 -0.53 -1.13 18.36
CA LYS A 444 -0.68 -2.54 18.69
C LYS A 444 0.23 -3.38 17.81
N LYS A 445 1.26 -3.99 18.42
CA LYS A 445 2.25 -4.84 17.71
C LYS A 445 1.60 -5.95 16.86
N TRP A 446 0.52 -6.57 17.34
CA TRP A 446 -0.16 -7.62 16.57
C TRP A 446 -0.72 -7.12 15.23
N VAL A 447 -1.10 -5.85 15.12
CA VAL A 447 -1.61 -5.29 13.85
C VAL A 447 -0.46 -5.10 12.86
N THR A 448 0.65 -4.51 13.32
CA THR A 448 1.81 -4.30 12.45
C THR A 448 2.41 -5.63 11.99
N ASP A 449 2.42 -6.64 12.86
CA ASP A 449 2.88 -7.99 12.53
C ASP A 449 1.92 -8.67 11.56
N PHE A 450 0.60 -8.55 11.77
CA PHE A 450 -0.42 -9.08 10.86
C PHE A 450 -0.26 -8.50 9.46
N LEU A 451 -0.20 -7.17 9.34
CA LEU A 451 -0.07 -6.48 8.06
C LEU A 451 1.26 -6.81 7.35
N ARG A 452 2.34 -7.00 8.11
CA ARG A 452 3.62 -7.48 7.56
C ARG A 452 3.46 -8.84 6.88
N GLY A 453 2.76 -9.77 7.52
CA GLY A 453 2.50 -11.11 6.97
C GLY A 453 1.57 -11.11 5.76
N VAL A 454 0.50 -10.31 5.83
CA VAL A 454 -0.45 -10.09 4.72
C VAL A 454 0.30 -9.57 3.50
N ASN A 455 1.10 -8.51 3.67
CA ASN A 455 1.87 -7.90 2.58
C ASN A 455 2.89 -8.88 1.97
N ALA A 456 3.66 -9.61 2.80
CA ALA A 456 4.61 -10.60 2.31
C ALA A 456 3.93 -11.70 1.48
N THR A 457 2.78 -12.21 1.94
CA THR A 457 2.03 -13.24 1.22
C THR A 457 1.45 -12.69 -0.09
N ALA A 458 0.90 -11.47 -0.07
CA ALA A 458 0.39 -10.78 -1.25
C ALA A 458 1.45 -10.63 -2.34
N VAL A 459 2.67 -10.27 -1.95
CA VAL A 459 3.80 -10.13 -2.87
C VAL A 459 4.18 -11.48 -3.47
N GLY A 460 4.10 -12.58 -2.71
CA GLY A 460 4.23 -13.94 -3.25
C GLY A 460 3.24 -14.24 -4.38
N LEU A 461 1.98 -13.82 -4.21
CA LEU A 461 0.93 -14.00 -5.23
C LEU A 461 1.19 -13.22 -6.52
N VAL A 462 2.06 -12.19 -6.52
CA VAL A 462 2.49 -11.51 -7.74
C VAL A 462 3.21 -12.49 -8.67
N PHE A 463 4.01 -13.43 -8.14
CA PHE A 463 4.66 -14.45 -8.96
C PHE A 463 3.65 -15.43 -9.59
N THR A 464 2.56 -15.73 -8.88
CA THR A 464 1.43 -16.45 -9.47
C THR A 464 0.87 -15.68 -10.67
N ALA A 465 0.73 -14.36 -10.55
CA ALA A 465 0.26 -13.54 -11.66
C ALA A 465 1.21 -13.54 -12.86
N VAL A 466 2.52 -13.46 -12.63
CA VAL A 466 3.56 -13.61 -13.67
C VAL A 466 3.35 -14.91 -14.44
N TYR A 467 3.23 -16.04 -13.73
CA TYR A 467 3.00 -17.35 -14.34
C TYR A 467 1.68 -17.42 -15.13
N ARG A 468 0.60 -16.87 -14.58
CA ARG A 468 -0.70 -16.86 -15.27
C ARG A 468 -0.67 -16.04 -16.56
N LEU A 469 0.07 -14.94 -16.58
CA LEU A 469 0.27 -14.14 -17.79
C LEU A 469 1.20 -14.84 -18.78
N TRP A 470 2.23 -15.53 -18.28
CA TRP A 470 3.12 -16.35 -19.09
C TRP A 470 2.35 -17.41 -19.89
N GLU A 471 1.37 -18.07 -19.26
CA GLU A 471 0.54 -19.11 -19.89
C GLU A 471 -0.38 -18.61 -21.02
N ILE A 472 -0.62 -17.30 -21.12
CA ILE A 472 -1.51 -16.70 -22.13
C ILE A 472 -0.82 -15.65 -23.01
N GLY A 473 0.50 -15.52 -22.89
CA GLY A 473 1.22 -14.34 -23.36
C GLY A 473 1.36 -14.20 -24.89
N TYR A 474 1.35 -15.29 -25.67
CA TYR A 474 1.46 -15.17 -27.14
C TYR A 474 0.17 -15.53 -27.88
N LEU A 475 -0.05 -14.86 -29.00
CA LEU A 475 -1.25 -14.95 -29.83
C LEU A 475 -0.91 -15.55 -31.19
N THR A 476 -1.78 -16.42 -31.71
CA THR A 476 -1.69 -16.94 -33.08
C THR A 476 -3.00 -16.76 -33.82
N PRO A 477 -2.99 -16.74 -35.17
CA PRO A 477 -4.22 -16.67 -35.96
C PRO A 477 -5.23 -17.78 -35.63
N GLN A 478 -4.74 -18.96 -35.23
CA GLN A 478 -5.55 -20.14 -34.93
C GLN A 478 -6.03 -20.19 -33.47
N THR A 479 -5.49 -19.37 -32.56
CA THR A 479 -5.81 -19.43 -31.12
C THR A 479 -5.95 -18.04 -30.50
N THR A 480 -7.19 -17.57 -30.39
CA THR A 480 -7.57 -16.28 -29.77
C THR A 480 -7.56 -16.28 -28.23
N ARG A 481 -7.34 -17.43 -27.58
CA ARG A 481 -7.33 -17.54 -26.10
C ARG A 481 -5.99 -17.17 -25.45
N GLY A 482 -4.95 -16.98 -26.25
CA GLY A 482 -3.56 -16.87 -25.80
C GLY A 482 -2.95 -18.26 -25.56
N GLN A 483 -1.64 -18.35 -25.74
CA GLN A 483 -0.84 -19.55 -25.55
C GLN A 483 0.38 -19.24 -24.68
N SER A 484 0.97 -20.29 -24.08
CA SER A 484 2.10 -20.14 -23.17
C SER A 484 3.35 -19.64 -23.89
N LEU A 485 3.98 -18.57 -23.38
CA LEU A 485 5.22 -18.01 -23.92
C LEU A 485 6.33 -19.07 -24.04
N GLY A 486 6.29 -20.12 -23.22
CA GLY A 486 7.27 -21.20 -23.23
C GLY A 486 7.20 -22.14 -24.43
N LYS A 487 6.13 -22.08 -25.25
CA LYS A 487 6.02 -22.94 -26.45
C LYS A 487 6.96 -22.52 -27.58
N GLU A 488 7.29 -21.23 -27.64
CA GLU A 488 8.13 -20.64 -28.68
C GLU A 488 9.26 -19.83 -28.02
N PRO A 489 10.54 -20.26 -28.16
CA PRO A 489 11.65 -19.66 -27.43
C PRO A 489 11.81 -18.15 -27.64
N TRP A 490 11.42 -17.63 -28.82
CA TRP A 490 11.57 -16.21 -29.12
C TRP A 490 10.76 -15.31 -28.17
N TRP A 491 9.55 -15.73 -27.79
CA TRP A 491 8.77 -14.94 -26.84
C TRP A 491 9.39 -14.94 -25.45
N VAL A 492 10.12 -16.00 -25.07
CA VAL A 492 10.90 -16.01 -23.82
C VAL A 492 12.07 -15.04 -23.90
N VAL A 493 12.75 -14.95 -25.05
CA VAL A 493 13.84 -13.99 -25.28
C VAL A 493 13.33 -12.56 -25.10
N ILE A 494 12.19 -12.19 -25.69
CA ILE A 494 11.62 -10.84 -25.54
C ILE A 494 11.33 -10.51 -24.07
N ALA A 495 10.73 -11.44 -23.32
CA ALA A 495 10.44 -11.24 -21.91
C ALA A 495 11.72 -11.05 -21.08
N ALA A 496 12.75 -11.85 -21.36
CA ALA A 496 14.04 -11.75 -20.68
C ALA A 496 14.78 -10.46 -21.02
N VAL A 497 14.82 -10.05 -22.28
CA VAL A 497 15.41 -8.77 -22.72
C VAL A 497 14.69 -7.61 -22.03
N THR A 498 13.36 -7.64 -21.99
CA THR A 498 12.55 -6.61 -21.35
C THR A 498 12.83 -6.49 -19.85
N TYR A 499 12.97 -7.64 -19.18
CA TYR A 499 13.36 -7.68 -17.77
C TYR A 499 14.74 -7.05 -17.57
N VAL A 500 15.74 -7.49 -18.34
CA VAL A 500 17.15 -7.08 -18.24
C VAL A 500 17.32 -5.58 -18.52
N GLU A 501 16.71 -5.09 -19.61
CA GLU A 501 16.82 -3.69 -20.02
C GLU A 501 16.19 -2.74 -18.99
N SER A 502 15.06 -3.14 -18.41
CA SER A 502 14.40 -2.33 -17.37
C SER A 502 15.12 -2.42 -16.03
N ALA A 503 15.64 -3.60 -15.68
CA ALA A 503 16.27 -3.84 -14.38
C ALA A 503 17.66 -3.21 -14.25
N TRP A 504 18.51 -3.35 -15.28
CA TRP A 504 19.92 -2.98 -15.20
C TRP A 504 20.30 -1.79 -16.08
N PHE A 505 19.59 -1.57 -17.19
CA PHE A 505 19.85 -0.43 -18.06
C PHE A 505 18.94 0.78 -17.77
N GLY A 506 18.00 0.62 -16.83
CA GLY A 506 17.09 1.69 -16.41
C GLY A 506 16.16 2.18 -17.52
N ILE A 507 15.90 1.34 -18.52
CA ILE A 507 15.00 1.70 -19.63
C ILE A 507 13.59 1.89 -19.07
N PRO A 508 12.91 3.02 -19.39
CA PRO A 508 11.53 3.22 -18.97
C PRO A 508 10.61 2.13 -19.51
N PRO A 509 9.65 1.61 -18.71
CA PRO A 509 8.78 0.51 -19.15
C PRO A 509 8.04 0.72 -20.47
N PRO A 510 7.54 1.93 -20.83
CA PRO A 510 6.92 2.13 -22.14
C PRO A 510 7.89 1.88 -23.30
N VAL A 511 9.15 2.30 -23.16
CA VAL A 511 10.18 2.09 -24.19
C VAL A 511 10.50 0.61 -24.31
N ALA A 512 10.67 -0.06 -23.17
CA ALA A 512 10.94 -1.49 -23.11
C ALA A 512 9.82 -2.33 -23.78
N ILE A 513 8.56 -1.95 -23.54
CA ILE A 513 7.40 -2.57 -24.18
C ILE A 513 7.39 -2.35 -25.70
N VAL A 514 7.70 -1.14 -26.16
CA VAL A 514 7.81 -0.84 -27.60
C VAL A 514 8.97 -1.63 -28.23
N THR A 515 10.10 -1.78 -27.55
CA THR A 515 11.22 -2.60 -28.01
C THR A 515 10.77 -4.03 -28.28
N GLY A 516 10.05 -4.66 -27.36
CA GLY A 516 9.58 -6.02 -27.61
C GLY A 516 8.48 -6.13 -28.67
N ALA A 517 7.68 -5.07 -28.90
CA ALA A 517 6.79 -5.00 -30.06
C ALA A 517 7.58 -5.06 -31.38
N VAL A 518 8.66 -4.29 -31.46
CA VAL A 518 9.58 -4.29 -32.61
C VAL A 518 10.25 -5.67 -32.76
N LEU A 519 10.72 -6.29 -31.67
CA LEU A 519 11.29 -7.64 -31.71
C LEU A 519 10.26 -8.70 -32.17
N GLY A 520 8.98 -8.52 -31.86
CA GLY A 520 7.90 -9.36 -32.38
C GLY A 520 7.74 -9.22 -33.90
N LEU A 521 7.80 -7.99 -34.43
CA LEU A 521 7.81 -7.74 -35.87
C LEU A 521 9.07 -8.27 -36.57
N CYS A 522 10.24 -8.18 -35.91
CA CYS A 522 11.48 -8.74 -36.45
C CYS A 522 11.37 -10.27 -36.60
N TRP A 523 10.74 -10.95 -35.65
CA TRP A 523 10.48 -12.38 -35.75
C TRP A 523 9.55 -12.72 -36.91
N TYR A 524 8.47 -11.96 -37.10
CA TYR A 524 7.59 -12.10 -38.26
C TYR A 524 8.36 -12.05 -39.57
N GLY A 525 9.19 -11.01 -39.75
CA GLY A 525 10.00 -10.84 -40.97
C GLY A 525 11.13 -11.86 -41.16
N ALA A 526 11.49 -12.61 -40.11
CA ALA A 526 12.53 -13.64 -40.16
C ALA A 526 11.98 -15.05 -40.36
N VAL A 527 10.80 -15.35 -39.81
CA VAL A 527 10.20 -16.70 -39.80
C VAL A 527 9.17 -16.89 -40.93
N GLU A 528 8.41 -15.86 -41.31
CA GLU A 528 7.42 -15.95 -42.41
C GLU A 528 8.01 -15.61 -43.80
N ARG A 529 9.30 -15.92 -44.02
CA ARG A 529 9.92 -15.82 -45.35
C ARG A 529 9.83 -17.12 -46.12
#